data_AF-A0A1Q3EDA8-F1
#
_entry.id   AF-A0A1Q3EDA8-F1
#
_cell.length_a   1.000
_cell.length_b   1.000
_cell.length_c   1.000
_cell.angle_alpha   90.00
_cell.angle_beta   90.00
_cell.angle_gamma   90.00
#
_symmetry.space_group_name_H-M   'P 1'
#
loop_
_entity.id
_entity.type
_entity.pdbx_description
1 polymer ?
#
loop_
_entity_poly.entity_id
_entity_poly.type
_entity_poly.pdbx_seq_one_letter_code
_entity_poly.pdbx_strand_id
1 'polypeptide(L)'
;MCKSLNIDGVFKTRAQEFSQLPMDAKLTSLMIQSLSAEKNFSAMKSQYDNAILVIQELRDFIASHWKPNEAQMIAFKNLLQYLMINEGLRYENKVMTARAMNYIASHRAKYHLTAFMTDEIIKVTVEKVFRDMIDNEKSKFRKTLVKNVKLNVGLDQLTSIMVSLFWTRDKKPQHPFSDELLASIALKRKIAKESISSPSDTKFWKALDAQLDRLVTTEKFGNDMKNDKWKQWRIDIIKRDRELYKAVQPGAPTELPNEEEPEQEGEDENESQLSGAQVTGAISVASPTLGTSDILTSSGEPRTPDGSEVGGTPIGPPSDYIAMSTTS
;
A
#
# COMPACT_ATOMS: atom_id res chain seq x y z
N MET A 1 -25.31 41.05 -41.82
CA MET A 1 -24.84 39.75 -41.30
C MET A 1 -24.74 39.65 -39.78
N CYS A 2 -24.85 40.72 -38.97
CA CYS A 2 -24.68 40.64 -37.50
C CYS A 2 -25.97 40.40 -36.68
N LYS A 3 -27.08 39.91 -37.26
CA LYS A 3 -28.37 39.77 -36.53
C LYS A 3 -28.44 38.55 -35.60
N SER A 4 -27.46 37.65 -35.60
CA SER A 4 -27.54 36.35 -34.89
C SER A 4 -26.60 36.20 -33.68
N LEU A 5 -25.72 37.16 -33.39
CA LEU A 5 -24.87 37.08 -32.20
C LEU A 5 -25.56 37.82 -31.05
N ASN A 6 -25.89 37.10 -29.97
CA ASN A 6 -26.45 37.66 -28.75
C ASN A 6 -25.37 38.40 -27.95
N ILE A 7 -24.91 39.51 -28.53
CA ILE A 7 -23.87 40.36 -27.98
C ILE A 7 -24.54 41.34 -27.01
N ASP A 8 -24.03 41.42 -25.80
CA ASP A 8 -24.45 42.35 -24.75
C ASP A 8 -24.38 43.81 -25.26
N GLY A 9 -25.26 44.67 -24.75
CA GLY A 9 -25.45 46.05 -25.19
C GLY A 9 -24.16 46.87 -25.17
N VAL A 10 -23.29 46.64 -24.19
CA VAL A 10 -21.99 47.32 -24.08
C VAL A 10 -21.07 47.00 -25.26
N PHE A 11 -21.01 45.73 -25.67
CA PHE A 11 -20.19 45.31 -26.80
C PHE A 11 -20.76 45.77 -28.14
N LYS A 12 -22.09 45.87 -28.26
CA LYS A 12 -22.75 46.47 -29.44
C LYS A 12 -22.38 47.95 -29.60
N THR A 13 -22.43 48.73 -28.52
CA THR A 13 -22.04 50.14 -28.54
C THR A 13 -20.57 50.30 -28.92
N ARG A 14 -19.66 49.52 -28.31
CA ARG A 14 -18.21 49.55 -28.65
C ARG A 14 -17.93 49.15 -30.11
N ALA A 15 -18.64 48.15 -30.63
CA ALA A 15 -18.50 47.75 -32.02
C ALA A 15 -18.96 48.85 -32.98
N GLN A 16 -20.06 49.56 -32.64
CA GLN A 16 -20.53 50.70 -33.42
C GLN A 16 -19.55 51.88 -33.36
N GLU A 17 -19.05 52.24 -32.18
CA GLU A 17 -18.01 53.28 -32.01
C GLU A 17 -16.76 52.94 -32.83
N PHE A 18 -16.27 51.70 -32.73
CA PHE A 18 -15.14 51.24 -33.52
C PHE A 18 -15.40 51.34 -35.03
N SER A 19 -16.62 51.02 -35.49
CA SER A 19 -16.97 51.10 -36.91
C SER A 19 -16.93 52.53 -37.49
N GLN A 20 -17.11 53.54 -36.64
CA GLN A 20 -17.10 54.95 -37.02
C GLN A 20 -15.69 55.56 -37.07
N LEU A 21 -14.66 54.88 -36.54
CA LEU A 21 -13.29 55.36 -36.56
C LEU A 21 -12.68 55.38 -37.99
N PRO A 22 -11.75 56.31 -38.27
CA PRO A 22 -10.89 56.26 -39.47
C PRO A 22 -10.09 54.96 -39.54
N MET A 23 -9.70 54.54 -40.75
CA MET A 23 -9.05 53.23 -40.97
C MET A 23 -7.76 53.06 -40.16
N ASP A 24 -6.90 54.09 -40.11
CA ASP A 24 -5.66 54.04 -39.35
C ASP A 24 -5.92 53.87 -37.85
N ALA A 25 -6.92 54.57 -37.31
CA ALA A 25 -7.32 54.46 -35.91
C ALA A 25 -7.89 53.07 -35.58
N LYS A 26 -8.62 52.45 -36.51
CA LYS A 26 -9.08 51.05 -36.37
C LYS A 26 -7.91 50.08 -36.30
N LEU A 27 -6.93 50.23 -37.18
CA LEU A 27 -5.74 49.38 -37.20
C LEU A 27 -4.94 49.52 -35.91
N THR A 28 -4.71 50.76 -35.44
CA THR A 28 -4.05 51.01 -34.15
C THR A 28 -4.82 50.40 -32.99
N SER A 29 -6.15 50.56 -32.96
CA SER A 29 -6.98 50.00 -31.89
C SER A 29 -6.96 48.46 -31.89
N LEU A 30 -7.00 47.80 -33.05
CA LEU A 30 -6.85 46.35 -33.16
C LEU A 30 -5.45 45.88 -32.71
N MET A 31 -4.39 46.59 -33.10
CA MET A 31 -3.02 46.29 -32.67
C MET A 31 -2.90 46.37 -31.14
N ILE A 32 -3.42 47.44 -30.52
CA ILE A 32 -3.43 47.61 -29.06
C ILE A 32 -4.22 46.49 -28.38
N GLN A 33 -5.39 46.14 -28.91
CA GLN A 33 -6.20 45.04 -28.38
C GLN A 33 -5.48 43.69 -28.50
N SER A 34 -4.82 43.41 -29.63
CA SER A 34 -4.03 42.20 -29.83
C SER A 34 -2.89 42.10 -28.81
N LEU A 35 -2.10 43.16 -28.66
CA LEU A 35 -1.00 43.22 -27.69
C LEU A 35 -1.51 43.09 -26.24
N SER A 36 -2.64 43.72 -25.92
CA SER A 36 -3.26 43.59 -24.59
C SER A 36 -3.76 42.16 -24.35
N ALA A 37 -4.34 41.51 -25.36
CA ALA A 37 -4.80 40.14 -25.25
C ALA A 37 -3.62 39.17 -25.07
N GLU A 38 -2.54 39.34 -25.83
CA GLU A 38 -1.30 38.56 -25.68
C GLU A 38 -0.70 38.72 -24.27
N LYS A 39 -0.63 39.95 -23.75
CA LYS A 39 -0.18 40.22 -22.37
C LYS A 39 -1.06 39.49 -21.34
N ASN A 40 -2.38 39.59 -21.48
CA ASN A 40 -3.33 38.94 -20.58
C ASN A 40 -3.24 37.41 -20.66
N PHE A 41 -3.09 36.86 -21.87
CA PHE A 41 -2.92 35.43 -22.09
C PHE A 41 -1.63 34.92 -21.47
N SER A 42 -0.52 35.65 -21.63
CA SER A 42 0.77 35.34 -21.00
C SER A 42 0.67 35.33 -19.47
N ALA A 43 0.01 36.34 -18.89
CA ALA A 43 -0.23 36.40 -17.45
C ALA A 43 -1.11 35.23 -16.94
N MET A 44 -2.19 34.91 -17.65
CA MET A 44 -3.07 33.78 -17.32
C MET A 44 -2.33 32.44 -17.43
N LYS A 45 -1.51 32.26 -18.46
CA LYS A 45 -0.65 31.09 -18.61
C LYS A 45 0.31 30.95 -17.44
N SER A 46 0.98 32.04 -17.04
CA SER A 46 1.88 32.04 -15.88
C SER A 46 1.15 31.67 -14.58
N GLN A 47 -0.07 32.18 -14.37
CA GLN A 47 -0.89 31.80 -13.21
C GLN A 47 -1.29 30.32 -13.25
N TYR A 48 -1.64 29.80 -14.42
CA TYR A 48 -1.97 28.39 -14.60
C TYR A 48 -0.78 27.47 -14.34
N ASP A 49 0.40 27.82 -14.87
CA ASP A 49 1.65 27.08 -14.64
C ASP A 49 2.03 27.07 -13.15
N ASN A 50 1.89 28.21 -12.46
CA ASN A 50 2.09 28.29 -11.02
C ASN A 50 1.08 27.43 -10.23
N ALA A 51 -0.20 27.47 -10.61
CA ALA A 51 -1.22 26.64 -9.97
C ALA A 51 -0.94 25.13 -10.14
N ILE A 52 -0.43 24.70 -11.30
CA ILE A 52 0.02 23.32 -11.51
C ILE A 52 1.13 22.95 -10.53
N LEU A 53 2.15 23.81 -10.37
CA LEU A 53 3.25 23.57 -9.43
C LEU A 53 2.76 23.42 -7.99
N VAL A 54 1.91 24.33 -7.52
CA VAL A 54 1.33 24.26 -6.16
C VAL A 54 0.50 22.99 -5.97
N ILE A 55 -0.27 22.57 -6.98
CA ILE A 55 -1.03 21.31 -6.93
C ILE A 55 -0.09 20.10 -6.86
N GLN A 56 1.04 20.13 -7.56
CA GLN A 56 2.05 19.07 -7.48
C GLN A 56 2.69 19.01 -6.09
N GLU A 57 3.12 20.16 -5.55
CA GLU A 57 3.68 20.24 -4.19
C GLU A 57 2.69 19.75 -3.13
N LEU A 58 1.42 20.13 -3.23
CA LEU A 58 0.37 19.64 -2.33
C LEU A 58 0.15 18.13 -2.47
N ARG A 59 0.22 17.59 -3.68
CA ARG A 59 0.11 16.14 -3.90
C ARG A 59 1.29 15.40 -3.28
N ASP A 60 2.51 15.89 -3.49
CA ASP A 60 3.72 15.31 -2.91
C ASP A 60 3.70 15.40 -1.38
N PHE A 61 3.22 16.52 -0.84
CA PHE A 61 3.01 16.71 0.59
C PHE A 61 1.97 15.73 1.16
N ILE A 62 0.80 15.61 0.53
CA ILE A 62 -0.23 14.67 0.96
C ILE A 62 0.28 13.23 0.88
N ALA A 63 0.97 12.90 -0.21
CA ALA A 63 1.45 11.55 -0.43
C ALA A 63 2.54 11.18 0.60
N SER A 64 3.50 12.07 0.86
CA SER A 64 4.54 11.85 1.89
C SER A 64 3.99 11.70 3.31
N HIS A 65 2.81 12.24 3.61
CA HIS A 65 2.15 12.16 4.92
C HIS A 65 1.00 11.16 4.96
N TRP A 66 0.74 10.44 3.86
CA TRP A 66 -0.33 9.45 3.84
C TRP A 66 0.00 8.31 4.80
N LYS A 67 -0.96 8.00 5.68
CA LYS A 67 -0.88 6.87 6.61
C LYS A 67 -2.21 6.11 6.62
N PRO A 68 -2.18 4.78 6.80
CA PRO A 68 -3.40 4.02 7.01
C PRO A 68 -4.12 4.52 8.27
N ASN A 69 -5.45 4.55 8.21
CA ASN A 69 -6.25 4.86 9.39
C ASN A 69 -6.36 3.64 10.33
N GLU A 70 -6.89 3.86 11.54
CA GLU A 70 -7.00 2.80 12.56
C GLU A 70 -7.81 1.59 12.09
N ALA A 71 -8.92 1.82 11.39
CA ALA A 71 -9.74 0.74 10.85
C ALA A 71 -8.98 -0.12 9.82
N GLN A 72 -8.13 0.52 9.00
CA GLN A 72 -7.24 -0.17 8.08
C GLN A 72 -6.15 -0.95 8.81
N MET A 73 -5.55 -0.39 9.86
CA MET A 73 -4.56 -1.08 10.69
C MET A 73 -5.16 -2.36 11.32
N ILE A 74 -6.37 -2.27 11.88
CA ILE A 74 -7.11 -3.43 12.40
C ILE A 74 -7.37 -4.44 11.27
N ALA A 75 -7.77 -3.99 10.09
CA ALA A 75 -8.01 -4.87 8.94
C ALA A 75 -6.73 -5.56 8.44
N PHE A 76 -5.58 -4.88 8.49
CA PHE A 76 -4.27 -5.46 8.13
C PHE A 76 -3.82 -6.49 9.16
N LYS A 77 -3.98 -6.20 10.46
CA LYS A 77 -3.75 -7.17 11.54
C LYS A 77 -4.57 -8.43 11.32
N ASN A 78 -5.87 -8.25 11.10
CA ASN A 78 -6.81 -9.34 10.84
C ASN A 78 -6.40 -10.17 9.61
N LEU A 79 -5.92 -9.52 8.54
CA LEU A 79 -5.41 -10.21 7.36
C LEU A 79 -4.19 -11.05 7.69
N LEU A 80 -3.21 -10.51 8.42
CA LEU A 80 -2.01 -11.28 8.82
C LEU A 80 -2.38 -12.50 9.65
N GLN A 81 -3.26 -12.34 10.64
CA GLN A 81 -3.75 -13.45 11.47
C GLN A 81 -4.40 -14.55 10.62
N TYR A 82 -5.25 -14.16 9.67
CA TYR A 82 -5.83 -15.08 8.71
C TYR A 82 -4.75 -15.80 7.88
N LEU A 83 -3.71 -15.10 7.43
CA LEU A 83 -2.60 -15.69 6.68
C LEU A 83 -1.73 -16.64 7.53
N MET A 84 -1.65 -16.46 8.86
CA MET A 84 -0.93 -17.37 9.76
C MET A 84 -1.64 -18.71 9.92
N ILE A 85 -2.96 -18.69 10.04
CA ILE A 85 -3.77 -19.90 10.21
C ILE A 85 -3.96 -20.63 8.89
N ASN A 86 -4.19 -19.89 7.80
CA ASN A 86 -4.41 -20.47 6.48
C ASN A 86 -3.15 -21.19 5.98
N GLU A 87 -3.34 -22.20 5.13
CA GLU A 87 -2.23 -22.95 4.56
C GLU A 87 -1.34 -22.02 3.70
N GLY A 88 -0.05 -22.13 3.93
CA GLY A 88 1.00 -21.44 3.20
C GLY A 88 2.20 -22.34 3.08
N LEU A 89 2.86 -22.31 1.92
CA LEU A 89 4.09 -23.06 1.70
C LEU A 89 5.29 -22.45 2.44
N ARG A 90 5.23 -21.13 2.74
CA ARG A 90 6.30 -20.39 3.41
C ARG A 90 5.76 -19.26 4.28
N TYR A 91 6.45 -18.99 5.38
CA TYR A 91 6.17 -17.97 6.39
C TYR A 91 7.31 -16.96 6.56
N GLU A 92 8.26 -16.92 5.63
CA GLU A 92 9.25 -15.84 5.53
C GLU A 92 8.55 -14.48 5.41
N ASN A 93 9.04 -13.47 6.14
CA ASN A 93 8.39 -12.16 6.22
C ASN A 93 8.15 -11.55 4.83
N LYS A 94 9.16 -11.61 3.94
CA LYS A 94 9.03 -11.13 2.55
C LYS A 94 7.89 -11.83 1.79
N VAL A 95 7.76 -13.14 1.94
CA VAL A 95 6.70 -13.93 1.28
C VAL A 95 5.34 -13.61 1.89
N MET A 96 5.25 -13.47 3.22
CA MET A 96 4.02 -13.10 3.91
C MET A 96 3.55 -11.69 3.52
N THR A 97 4.45 -10.71 3.48
CA THR A 97 4.17 -9.36 2.99
C THR A 97 3.66 -9.43 1.55
N ALA A 98 4.34 -10.14 0.65
CA ALA A 98 3.89 -10.27 -0.75
C ALA A 98 2.48 -10.90 -0.85
N ARG A 99 2.17 -11.92 -0.05
CA ARG A 99 0.82 -12.52 0.00
C ARG A 99 -0.23 -11.54 0.50
N ALA A 100 0.08 -10.77 1.55
CA ALA A 100 -0.82 -9.75 2.09
C ALA A 100 -1.09 -8.64 1.06
N MET A 101 -0.03 -8.14 0.41
CA MET A 101 -0.12 -7.14 -0.66
C MET A 101 -0.96 -7.63 -1.84
N ASN A 102 -0.72 -8.85 -2.32
CA ASN A 102 -1.52 -9.47 -3.40
C ASN A 102 -2.99 -9.66 -3.00
N TYR A 103 -3.23 -9.97 -1.72
CA TYR A 103 -4.59 -10.09 -1.20
C TYR A 103 -5.32 -8.74 -1.21
N ILE A 104 -4.66 -7.66 -0.75
CA ILE A 104 -5.23 -6.30 -0.80
C ILE A 104 -5.48 -5.87 -2.25
N ALA A 105 -4.53 -6.10 -3.17
CA ALA A 105 -4.70 -5.77 -4.58
C ALA A 105 -6.00 -6.37 -5.15
N SER A 106 -6.29 -7.63 -4.77
CA SER A 106 -7.48 -8.37 -5.19
C SER A 106 -8.77 -7.93 -4.46
N HIS A 107 -8.67 -7.31 -3.29
CA HIS A 107 -9.81 -6.95 -2.42
C HIS A 107 -9.79 -5.47 -2.01
N ARG A 108 -9.26 -4.59 -2.85
CA ARG A 108 -9.01 -3.16 -2.54
C ARG A 108 -10.22 -2.42 -1.97
N ALA A 109 -11.43 -2.74 -2.44
CA ALA A 109 -12.66 -2.13 -1.94
C ALA A 109 -12.92 -2.45 -0.47
N LYS A 110 -12.59 -3.66 0.00
CA LYS A 110 -12.76 -4.09 1.40
C LYS A 110 -11.88 -3.28 2.37
N TYR A 111 -10.71 -2.84 1.91
CA TYR A 111 -9.75 -2.07 2.71
C TYR A 111 -9.86 -0.56 2.48
N HIS A 112 -10.81 -0.09 1.66
CA HIS A 112 -10.92 1.30 1.23
C HIS A 112 -9.62 1.86 0.62
N LEU A 113 -8.89 1.02 -0.13
CA LEU A 113 -7.61 1.37 -0.77
C LEU A 113 -7.76 1.34 -2.30
N THR A 114 -8.68 2.14 -2.85
CA THR A 114 -8.98 2.12 -4.30
C THR A 114 -7.76 2.47 -5.16
N ALA A 115 -6.88 3.36 -4.67
CA ALA A 115 -5.66 3.80 -5.35
C ALA A 115 -4.45 2.86 -5.15
N PHE A 116 -4.59 1.73 -4.46
CA PHE A 116 -3.47 0.83 -4.12
C PHE A 116 -2.65 0.32 -5.33
N MET A 117 -3.28 0.18 -6.50
CA MET A 117 -2.61 -0.30 -7.71
C MET A 117 -1.95 0.82 -8.52
N THR A 118 -2.38 2.07 -8.31
CA THR A 118 -1.96 3.22 -9.10
C THR A 118 -0.99 4.13 -8.36
N ASP A 119 -1.08 4.14 -7.03
CA ASP A 119 -0.29 5.00 -6.15
C ASP A 119 0.80 4.17 -5.44
N GLU A 120 2.05 4.37 -5.87
CA GLU A 120 3.20 3.66 -5.31
C GLU A 120 3.47 4.04 -3.86
N ILE A 121 3.10 5.26 -3.43
CA ILE A 121 3.32 5.72 -2.06
C ILE A 121 2.42 4.96 -1.10
N ILE A 122 1.13 4.80 -1.45
CA ILE A 122 0.20 3.95 -0.69
C ILE A 122 0.76 2.53 -0.60
N LYS A 123 1.25 1.98 -1.72
CA LYS A 123 1.77 0.61 -1.79
C LYS A 123 3.00 0.42 -0.90
N VAL A 124 3.99 1.31 -0.97
CA VAL A 124 5.20 1.27 -0.14
C VAL A 124 4.87 1.44 1.34
N THR A 125 3.96 2.35 1.69
CA THR A 125 3.53 2.57 3.07
C THR A 125 2.83 1.35 3.65
N VAL A 126 1.88 0.75 2.91
CA VAL A 126 1.19 -0.48 3.34
C VAL A 126 2.17 -1.65 3.44
N GLU A 127 3.13 -1.76 2.51
CA GLU A 127 4.17 -2.78 2.58
C GLU A 127 5.02 -2.65 3.84
N LYS A 128 5.45 -1.42 4.18
CA LYS A 128 6.19 -1.12 5.40
C LYS A 128 5.40 -1.54 6.63
N VAL A 129 4.12 -1.14 6.72
CA VAL A 129 3.23 -1.51 7.82
C VAL A 129 3.15 -3.02 8.00
N PHE A 130 3.03 -3.80 6.91
CA PHE A 130 3.05 -5.25 7.04
C PHE A 130 4.39 -5.80 7.54
N ARG A 131 5.52 -5.28 7.05
CA ARG A 131 6.84 -5.71 7.54
C ARG A 131 6.97 -5.50 9.05
N ASP A 132 6.47 -4.36 9.55
CA ASP A 132 6.54 -4.00 10.97
C ASP A 132 5.58 -4.86 11.82
N MET A 133 4.39 -5.21 11.30
CA MET A 133 3.38 -6.00 12.04
C MET A 133 3.61 -7.52 12.04
N ILE A 134 4.27 -8.06 11.01
CA ILE A 134 4.39 -9.52 10.81
C ILE A 134 5.06 -10.21 12.00
N ASP A 135 6.16 -9.66 12.52
CA ASP A 135 6.91 -10.32 13.60
C ASP A 135 6.12 -10.38 14.90
N ASN A 136 5.35 -9.33 15.20
CA ASN A 136 4.46 -9.31 16.36
C ASN A 136 3.36 -10.38 16.25
N GLU A 137 2.66 -10.44 15.10
CA GLU A 137 1.60 -11.44 14.91
C GLU A 137 2.16 -12.87 14.87
N LYS A 138 3.37 -13.07 14.32
CA LYS A 138 4.09 -14.34 14.37
C LYS A 138 4.41 -14.74 15.80
N SER A 139 4.91 -13.81 16.62
CA SER A 139 5.22 -14.08 18.02
C SER A 139 3.95 -14.44 18.81
N LYS A 140 2.86 -13.66 18.66
CA LYS A 140 1.56 -13.95 19.29
C LYS A 140 1.05 -15.34 18.89
N PHE A 141 1.04 -15.67 17.60
CA PHE A 141 0.61 -16.98 17.09
C PHE A 141 1.42 -18.12 17.71
N ARG A 142 2.75 -18.02 17.71
CA ARG A 142 3.63 -19.06 18.28
C ARG A 142 3.42 -19.20 19.79
N LYS A 143 3.38 -18.09 20.55
CA LYS A 143 3.17 -18.10 22.00
C LYS A 143 1.86 -18.82 22.34
N THR A 144 0.76 -18.51 21.65
CA THR A 144 -0.53 -19.20 21.81
C THR A 144 -0.42 -20.69 21.49
N LEU A 145 0.21 -21.04 20.38
CA LEU A 145 0.38 -22.44 19.99
C LEU A 145 1.19 -23.21 21.05
N VAL A 146 2.36 -22.71 21.44
CA VAL A 146 3.24 -23.35 22.44
C VAL A 146 2.54 -23.50 23.79
N LYS A 147 1.77 -22.49 24.24
CA LYS A 147 0.95 -22.58 25.46
C LYS A 147 0.01 -23.79 25.40
N ASN A 148 -0.72 -23.96 24.30
CA ASN A 148 -1.66 -25.07 24.15
C ASN A 148 -0.96 -26.43 23.93
N VAL A 149 0.24 -26.45 23.34
CA VAL A 149 1.07 -27.67 23.28
C VAL A 149 1.46 -28.13 24.69
N LYS A 150 1.91 -27.23 25.57
CA LYS A 150 2.26 -27.56 26.96
C LYS A 150 1.07 -28.12 27.76
N LEU A 151 -0.13 -27.65 27.45
CA LEU A 151 -1.38 -28.12 28.05
C LEU A 151 -1.90 -29.43 27.46
N ASN A 152 -1.22 -30.02 26.46
CA ASN A 152 -1.64 -31.23 25.75
C ASN A 152 -3.08 -31.19 25.22
N VAL A 153 -3.52 -30.02 24.73
CA VAL A 153 -4.87 -29.83 24.17
C VAL A 153 -5.07 -30.74 22.96
N GLY A 154 -6.24 -31.36 22.79
CA GLY A 154 -6.55 -32.19 21.60
C GLY A 154 -6.52 -31.39 20.28
N LEU A 155 -6.25 -32.04 19.15
CA LEU A 155 -6.07 -31.34 17.85
C LEU A 155 -7.29 -30.51 17.44
N ASP A 156 -8.49 -31.07 17.57
CA ASP A 156 -9.73 -30.39 17.21
C ASP A 156 -10.01 -29.17 18.12
N GLN A 157 -9.78 -29.32 19.43
CA GLN A 157 -9.92 -28.21 20.38
C GLN A 157 -8.87 -27.13 20.15
N LEU A 158 -7.60 -27.51 19.93
CA LEU A 158 -6.54 -26.59 19.56
C LEU A 158 -6.90 -25.83 18.28
N THR A 159 -7.39 -26.53 17.26
CA THR A 159 -7.81 -25.92 16.00
C THR A 159 -8.95 -24.93 16.23
N SER A 160 -9.92 -25.25 17.08
CA SER A 160 -10.99 -24.33 17.47
C SER A 160 -10.44 -23.06 18.14
N ILE A 161 -9.48 -23.18 19.05
CA ILE A 161 -8.83 -22.04 19.72
C ILE A 161 -8.06 -21.18 18.71
N MET A 162 -7.30 -21.81 17.81
CA MET A 162 -6.55 -21.06 16.79
C MET A 162 -7.50 -20.37 15.81
N VAL A 163 -8.60 -21.02 15.39
CA VAL A 163 -9.63 -20.40 14.55
C VAL A 163 -10.32 -19.26 15.27
N SER A 164 -10.68 -19.40 16.55
CA SER A 164 -11.37 -18.33 17.28
C SER A 164 -10.50 -17.07 17.40
N LEU A 165 -9.20 -17.23 17.61
CA LEU A 165 -8.25 -16.14 17.84
C LEU A 165 -7.69 -15.53 16.54
N PHE A 166 -7.44 -16.33 15.51
CA PHE A 166 -6.72 -15.88 14.31
C PHE A 166 -7.57 -15.90 13.03
N TRP A 167 -8.79 -16.46 13.07
CA TRP A 167 -9.69 -16.42 11.91
C TRP A 167 -10.62 -15.21 11.95
N THR A 168 -10.31 -14.23 11.12
CA THR A 168 -10.98 -12.92 11.10
C THR A 168 -11.90 -12.71 9.90
N ARG A 169 -12.03 -13.72 9.01
CA ARG A 169 -13.00 -13.65 7.90
C ARG A 169 -14.41 -13.96 8.41
N ASP A 170 -15.39 -13.32 7.77
CA ASP A 170 -16.82 -13.40 8.13
C ASP A 170 -17.34 -14.84 8.23
N LYS A 171 -16.83 -15.74 7.38
CA LYS A 171 -17.13 -17.17 7.42
C LYS A 171 -16.03 -17.92 8.17
N LYS A 172 -16.22 -18.11 9.47
CA LYS A 172 -15.35 -18.97 10.29
C LYS A 172 -15.59 -20.45 9.93
N PRO A 173 -14.53 -21.25 9.73
CA PRO A 173 -14.64 -22.70 9.65
C PRO A 173 -15.35 -23.20 10.89
N GLN A 174 -16.37 -24.02 10.68
CA GLN A 174 -17.09 -24.69 11.76
C GLN A 174 -16.64 -26.15 11.83
N HIS A 175 -16.85 -26.77 12.98
CA HIS A 175 -16.59 -28.19 13.15
C HIS A 175 -17.58 -29.02 12.31
N PRO A 176 -17.15 -30.12 11.65
CA PRO A 176 -15.78 -30.62 11.58
C PRO A 176 -14.86 -29.74 10.71
N PHE A 177 -13.65 -29.49 11.21
CA PHE A 177 -12.65 -28.73 10.45
C PHE A 177 -12.15 -29.54 9.25
N SER A 178 -11.72 -28.85 8.18
CA SER A 178 -11.15 -29.53 7.02
C SER A 178 -9.79 -30.15 7.34
N ASP A 179 -9.46 -31.25 6.65
CA ASP A 179 -8.19 -31.97 6.84
C ASP A 179 -6.98 -31.08 6.54
N GLU A 180 -7.11 -30.13 5.60
CA GLU A 180 -6.13 -29.07 5.36
C GLU A 180 -5.77 -28.33 6.66
N LEU A 181 -6.78 -27.72 7.27
CA LEU A 181 -6.60 -26.90 8.45
C LEU A 181 -6.05 -27.72 9.61
N LEU A 182 -6.60 -28.92 9.84
CA LEU A 182 -6.13 -29.83 10.88
C LEU A 182 -4.67 -30.23 10.68
N ALA A 183 -4.27 -30.60 9.46
CA ALA A 183 -2.90 -30.99 9.16
C ALA A 183 -1.91 -29.82 9.29
N SER A 184 -2.30 -28.62 8.86
CA SER A 184 -1.54 -27.39 9.03
C SER A 184 -1.27 -27.07 10.51
N ILE A 185 -2.31 -27.17 11.35
CA ILE A 185 -2.16 -26.98 12.80
C ILE A 185 -1.33 -28.11 13.43
N ALA A 186 -1.54 -29.37 13.04
CA ALA A 186 -0.74 -30.50 13.51
C ALA A 186 0.75 -30.35 13.18
N LEU A 187 1.07 -29.90 11.96
CA LEU A 187 2.45 -29.59 11.55
C LEU A 187 3.05 -28.50 12.44
N LYS A 188 2.36 -27.37 12.57
CA LYS A 188 2.84 -26.25 13.40
C LYS A 188 3.02 -26.69 14.85
N ARG A 189 2.10 -27.49 15.39
CA ARG A 189 2.20 -28.09 16.73
C ARG A 189 3.42 -28.98 16.90
N LYS A 190 3.73 -29.83 15.91
CA LYS A 190 4.94 -30.67 15.93
C LYS A 190 6.20 -29.82 16.07
N ILE A 191 6.35 -28.78 15.24
CA ILE A 191 7.50 -27.86 15.29
C ILE A 191 7.52 -27.06 16.61
N ALA A 192 6.36 -26.66 17.10
CA ALA A 192 6.23 -25.95 18.37
C ALA A 192 6.72 -26.82 19.54
N LYS A 193 6.37 -28.12 19.56
CA LYS A 193 6.82 -29.08 20.57
C LYS A 193 8.34 -29.19 20.60
N GLU A 194 8.97 -29.32 19.44
CA GLU A 194 10.43 -29.37 19.29
C GLU A 194 11.11 -28.06 19.74
N SER A 195 10.39 -26.94 19.62
CA SER A 195 10.88 -25.60 19.99
C SER A 195 10.69 -25.24 21.47
N ILE A 196 10.01 -26.09 22.29
CA ILE A 196 9.77 -25.78 23.71
C ILE A 196 11.09 -25.60 24.48
N SER A 197 12.10 -26.40 24.16
CA SER A 197 13.42 -26.34 24.82
C SER A 197 14.26 -25.12 24.40
N SER A 198 13.90 -24.43 23.32
CA SER A 198 14.60 -23.23 22.84
C SER A 198 13.58 -22.23 22.28
N PRO A 199 12.97 -21.37 23.13
CA PRO A 199 11.77 -20.61 22.80
C PRO A 199 11.99 -19.40 21.86
N SER A 200 12.95 -19.47 20.92
CA SER A 200 13.23 -18.42 19.95
C SER A 200 12.23 -18.41 18.79
N ASP A 201 11.61 -17.25 18.53
CA ASP A 201 10.70 -17.02 17.39
C ASP A 201 11.37 -17.41 16.06
N THR A 202 12.59 -16.94 15.84
CA THR A 202 13.35 -17.17 14.61
C THR A 202 13.57 -18.66 14.33
N LYS A 203 13.77 -19.48 15.37
CA LYS A 203 14.00 -20.92 15.19
C LYS A 203 12.73 -21.66 14.80
N PHE A 204 11.59 -21.31 15.41
CA PHE A 204 10.30 -21.93 15.11
C PHE A 204 9.92 -21.75 13.63
N TRP A 205 9.95 -20.51 13.13
CA TRP A 205 9.52 -20.23 11.75
C TRP A 205 10.49 -20.80 10.72
N LYS A 206 11.80 -20.75 10.96
CA LYS A 206 12.79 -21.38 10.09
C LYS A 206 12.62 -22.90 10.04
N ALA A 207 12.33 -23.55 11.16
CA ALA A 207 12.07 -24.98 11.21
C ALA A 207 10.77 -25.36 10.47
N LEU A 208 9.71 -24.54 10.60
CA LEU A 208 8.47 -24.71 9.87
C LEU A 208 8.68 -24.61 8.35
N ASP A 209 9.37 -23.55 7.90
CA ASP A 209 9.68 -23.34 6.48
C ASP A 209 10.56 -24.47 5.93
N ALA A 210 11.58 -24.90 6.67
CA ALA A 210 12.44 -26.02 6.27
C ALA A 210 11.64 -27.34 6.14
N GLN A 211 10.69 -27.58 7.04
CA GLN A 211 9.85 -28.78 6.98
C GLN A 211 8.89 -28.73 5.78
N LEU A 212 8.33 -27.56 5.45
CA LEU A 212 7.49 -27.38 4.25
C LEU A 212 8.30 -27.52 2.96
N ASP A 213 9.47 -26.88 2.89
CA ASP A 213 10.38 -27.00 1.75
C ASP A 213 10.83 -28.44 1.54
N ARG A 214 11.08 -29.20 2.61
CA ARG A 214 11.38 -30.64 2.53
C ARG A 214 10.25 -31.42 1.88
N LEU A 215 8.99 -31.19 2.28
CA LEU A 215 7.83 -31.88 1.69
C LEU A 215 7.71 -31.57 0.19
N VAL A 216 7.88 -30.30 -0.19
CA VAL A 216 7.80 -29.87 -1.59
C VAL A 216 8.94 -30.46 -2.42
N THR A 217 10.18 -30.29 -1.97
CA THR A 217 11.39 -30.57 -2.76
C THR A 217 11.89 -32.00 -2.60
N THR A 218 12.10 -32.46 -1.36
CA THR A 218 12.74 -33.74 -1.06
C THR A 218 11.76 -34.90 -1.25
N GLU A 219 10.53 -34.75 -0.76
CA GLU A 219 9.50 -35.78 -0.88
C GLU A 219 8.74 -35.70 -2.22
N LYS A 220 9.08 -34.70 -3.04
CA LYS A 220 8.53 -34.46 -4.39
C LYS A 220 7.01 -34.39 -4.38
N PHE A 221 6.45 -33.65 -3.42
CA PHE A 221 5.02 -33.37 -3.41
C PHE A 221 4.69 -32.27 -4.41
N GLY A 222 5.64 -31.39 -4.76
CA GLY A 222 5.37 -30.26 -5.64
C GLY A 222 4.50 -29.19 -5.00
N ASN A 223 4.21 -28.13 -5.76
CA ASN A 223 3.55 -26.92 -5.26
C ASN A 223 2.02 -27.03 -5.19
N ASP A 224 1.41 -28.02 -5.85
CA ASP A 224 -0.03 -28.21 -5.83
C ASP A 224 -0.46 -29.00 -4.60
N MET A 225 -0.94 -28.30 -3.58
CA MET A 225 -1.46 -28.86 -2.33
C MET A 225 -2.74 -29.70 -2.50
N LYS A 226 -3.29 -29.84 -3.71
CA LYS A 226 -4.48 -30.67 -3.99
C LYS A 226 -4.14 -32.08 -4.44
N ASN A 227 -2.87 -32.40 -4.69
CA ASN A 227 -2.51 -33.73 -5.15
C ASN A 227 -2.66 -34.81 -4.06
N ASP A 228 -2.64 -36.08 -4.48
CA ASP A 228 -2.92 -37.21 -3.58
C ASP A 228 -1.81 -37.43 -2.53
N LYS A 229 -0.57 -37.02 -2.80
CA LYS A 229 0.51 -37.09 -1.81
C LYS A 229 0.25 -36.15 -0.63
N TRP A 230 -0.19 -34.92 -0.92
CA TRP A 230 -0.59 -33.97 0.12
C TRP A 230 -1.77 -34.52 0.92
N LYS A 231 -2.80 -35.07 0.27
CA LYS A 231 -3.93 -35.70 0.98
C LYS A 231 -3.48 -36.82 1.91
N GLN A 232 -2.65 -37.74 1.43
CA GLN A 232 -2.15 -38.84 2.25
C GLN A 232 -1.31 -38.33 3.43
N TRP A 233 -0.43 -37.36 3.19
CA TRP A 233 0.35 -36.74 4.25
C TRP A 233 -0.51 -36.06 5.31
N ARG A 234 -1.60 -35.38 4.91
CA ARG A 234 -2.57 -34.78 5.85
C ARG A 234 -3.17 -35.84 6.76
N ILE A 235 -3.64 -36.95 6.20
CA ILE A 235 -4.18 -38.08 6.97
C ILE A 235 -3.14 -38.59 7.96
N ASP A 236 -1.91 -38.81 7.51
CA ASP A 236 -0.85 -39.38 8.34
C ASP A 236 -0.42 -38.44 9.47
N ILE A 237 -0.28 -37.14 9.20
CA ILE A 237 0.13 -36.17 10.22
C ILE A 237 -0.98 -35.94 11.25
N ILE A 238 -2.25 -35.88 10.82
CA ILE A 238 -3.41 -35.78 11.71
C ILE A 238 -3.47 -37.03 12.61
N LYS A 239 -3.31 -38.23 12.04
CA LYS A 239 -3.34 -39.48 12.81
C LYS A 239 -2.23 -39.52 13.86
N ARG A 240 -0.97 -39.26 13.47
CA ARG A 240 0.18 -39.24 14.40
C ARG A 240 0.00 -38.23 15.51
N ASP A 241 -0.53 -37.07 15.16
CA ASP A 241 -0.75 -35.98 16.10
C ASP A 241 -1.89 -36.31 17.08
N ARG A 242 -3.01 -36.88 16.61
CA ARG A 242 -4.07 -37.41 17.49
C ARG A 242 -3.56 -38.51 18.41
N GLU A 243 -2.68 -39.39 17.94
CA GLU A 243 -2.05 -40.45 18.76
C GLU A 243 -1.18 -39.90 19.88
N LEU A 244 -0.42 -38.84 19.61
CA LEU A 244 0.49 -38.23 20.56
C LEU A 244 -0.23 -37.48 21.70
N TYR A 245 -1.42 -36.94 21.42
CA TYR A 245 -2.19 -36.13 22.37
C TYR A 245 -3.55 -36.77 22.73
N LYS A 246 -3.61 -38.12 22.80
CA LYS A 246 -4.81 -38.88 23.16
C LYS A 246 -5.34 -38.60 24.58
N ALA A 247 -4.46 -38.20 25.50
CA ALA A 247 -4.82 -37.94 26.88
C ALA A 247 -5.45 -36.55 27.02
N VAL A 248 -6.74 -36.45 26.75
CA VAL A 248 -7.54 -35.29 27.15
C VAL A 248 -7.47 -35.22 28.67
N GLN A 249 -6.88 -34.17 29.24
CA GLN A 249 -7.08 -33.89 30.66
C GLN A 249 -8.55 -33.46 30.84
N PRO A 250 -9.39 -34.22 31.57
CA PRO A 250 -10.74 -33.78 31.90
C PRO A 250 -10.62 -32.64 32.91
N GLY A 251 -10.61 -31.40 32.43
CA GLY A 251 -10.45 -30.21 33.26
C GLY A 251 -9.67 -29.06 32.65
N ALA A 252 -9.22 -29.15 31.39
CA ALA A 252 -8.62 -28.00 30.71
C ALA A 252 -9.63 -26.83 30.71
N PRO A 253 -9.27 -25.64 31.27
CA PRO A 253 -10.16 -24.50 31.32
C PRO A 253 -10.64 -24.16 29.91
N THR A 254 -11.96 -24.18 29.73
CA THR A 254 -12.61 -23.74 28.47
C THR A 254 -12.66 -22.21 28.37
N GLU A 255 -12.22 -21.52 29.42
CA GLU A 255 -12.03 -20.08 29.39
C GLU A 255 -10.93 -19.77 28.38
N LEU A 256 -11.36 -19.16 27.25
CA LEU A 256 -10.46 -18.52 26.30
C LEU A 256 -9.49 -17.67 27.12
N PRO A 257 -8.17 -17.70 26.81
CA PRO A 257 -7.23 -16.84 27.48
C PRO A 257 -7.80 -15.43 27.44
N ASN A 258 -8.17 -14.90 28.61
CA ASN A 258 -8.45 -13.48 28.74
C ASN A 258 -7.24 -12.81 28.09
N GLU A 259 -7.46 -11.90 27.15
CA GLU A 259 -6.37 -11.15 26.55
C GLU A 259 -5.74 -10.38 27.70
N GLU A 260 -4.76 -11.00 28.37
CA GLU A 260 -3.79 -10.30 29.20
C GLU A 260 -3.26 -9.26 28.23
N GLU A 261 -3.66 -8.01 28.48
CA GLU A 261 -3.18 -6.84 27.77
C GLU A 261 -1.69 -7.04 27.59
N PRO A 262 -1.16 -6.84 26.37
CA PRO A 262 0.27 -7.04 26.14
C PRO A 262 0.99 -6.31 27.25
N GLU A 263 1.79 -7.05 28.05
CA GLU A 263 2.84 -6.44 28.84
C GLU A 263 3.49 -5.47 27.87
N GLN A 264 3.28 -4.17 28.10
CA GLN A 264 4.05 -3.13 27.45
C GLN A 264 5.47 -3.42 27.89
N GLU A 265 6.17 -4.30 27.16
CA GLU A 265 7.61 -4.38 27.17
C GLU A 265 8.02 -2.94 26.92
N GLY A 266 8.54 -2.30 27.98
CA GLY A 266 8.67 -0.87 28.11
C GLY A 266 9.03 -0.29 26.77
N GLU A 267 8.10 0.50 26.22
CA GLU A 267 8.46 1.45 25.20
C GLU A 267 9.60 2.25 25.83
N ASP A 268 10.83 1.90 25.47
CA ASP A 268 11.94 2.82 25.56
C ASP A 268 11.42 4.06 24.84
N GLU A 269 11.04 5.05 25.65
CA GLU A 269 10.75 6.41 25.27
C GLU A 269 12.01 6.98 24.63
N ASN A 270 12.39 6.47 23.47
CA ASN A 270 13.11 7.24 22.50
C ASN A 270 12.05 8.08 21.81
N GLU A 271 11.53 9.06 22.57
CA GLU A 271 11.10 10.34 22.04
C GLU A 271 12.25 10.83 21.17
N SER A 272 12.25 10.37 19.92
CA SER A 272 12.88 11.10 18.85
C SER A 272 12.15 12.42 18.86
N GLN A 273 12.83 13.41 19.45
CA GLN A 273 12.62 14.82 19.24
C GLN A 273 12.65 15.07 17.73
N LEU A 274 11.53 14.76 17.06
CA LEU A 274 11.07 15.50 15.91
C LEU A 274 10.75 16.86 16.48
N SER A 275 11.80 17.69 16.58
CA SER A 275 11.68 19.11 16.81
C SER A 275 10.55 19.57 15.92
N GLY A 276 9.49 20.08 16.55
CA GLY A 276 8.52 20.92 15.90
C GLY A 276 9.27 22.10 15.32
N ALA A 277 9.83 21.93 14.12
CA ALA A 277 9.97 23.01 13.20
C ALA A 277 8.52 23.42 12.92
N GLN A 278 8.04 24.36 13.73
CA GLN A 278 6.99 25.27 13.31
C GLN A 278 7.50 25.89 12.01
N VAL A 279 7.20 25.24 10.89
CA VAL A 279 7.14 25.91 9.61
C VAL A 279 5.90 26.78 9.71
N THR A 280 6.02 27.90 10.41
CA THR A 280 5.24 29.11 10.14
C THR A 280 5.71 29.65 8.79
N GLY A 281 5.61 28.82 7.75
CA GLY A 281 5.51 29.28 6.38
C GLY A 281 4.11 29.84 6.28
N ALA A 282 3.95 31.10 6.68
CA ALA A 282 2.85 31.89 6.18
C ALA A 282 2.95 31.80 4.66
N ILE A 283 2.15 30.93 4.05
CA ILE A 283 1.79 31.07 2.64
C ILE A 283 1.01 32.38 2.63
N SER A 284 1.74 33.47 2.53
CA SER A 284 1.21 34.77 2.16
C SER A 284 0.71 34.57 0.74
N VAL A 285 -0.56 34.18 0.64
CA VAL A 285 -1.31 34.27 -0.60
C VAL A 285 -1.47 35.76 -0.86
N ALA A 286 -0.39 36.37 -1.36
CA ALA A 286 -0.42 37.74 -1.84
C ALA A 286 -1.49 37.76 -2.92
N SER A 287 -2.61 38.41 -2.60
CA SER A 287 -3.62 38.75 -3.59
C SER A 287 -2.90 39.50 -4.71
N PRO A 288 -3.04 39.10 -5.99
CA PRO A 288 -2.40 39.83 -7.07
C PRO A 288 -3.07 41.21 -7.16
N THR A 289 -2.42 42.20 -6.55
CA THR A 289 -2.70 43.61 -6.82
C THR A 289 -2.37 43.84 -8.28
N LEU A 290 -3.39 44.18 -9.08
CA LEU A 290 -3.27 44.68 -10.44
C LEU A 290 -2.44 45.98 -10.43
N GLY A 291 -1.12 45.83 -10.47
CA GLY A 291 -0.17 46.94 -10.62
C GLY A 291 -0.15 47.41 -12.07
N THR A 292 -0.79 48.53 -12.34
CA THR A 292 -0.50 49.40 -13.49
C THR A 292 0.99 49.73 -13.48
N SER A 293 1.73 49.14 -14.41
CA SER A 293 3.16 49.40 -14.62
C SER A 293 3.31 50.30 -15.83
N ASP A 294 3.72 51.54 -15.57
CA ASP A 294 4.30 52.46 -16.54
C ASP A 294 5.61 51.88 -17.06
N ILE A 295 5.74 51.81 -18.39
CA ILE A 295 6.92 51.32 -19.10
C ILE A 295 7.78 52.53 -19.45
N LEU A 296 8.93 52.66 -18.78
CA LEU A 296 10.03 53.52 -19.20
C LEU A 296 11.14 52.65 -19.80
N THR A 297 11.45 52.99 -21.05
CA THR A 297 12.47 52.45 -21.94
C THR A 297 13.88 52.44 -21.33
N SER A 298 14.59 51.32 -21.49
CA SER A 298 16.06 51.28 -21.42
C SER A 298 16.59 50.29 -22.45
N SER A 299 17.33 50.82 -23.43
CA SER A 299 18.03 50.09 -24.48
C SER A 299 19.23 49.35 -23.89
N GLY A 300 19.35 48.05 -24.18
CA GLY A 300 20.55 47.25 -23.94
C GLY A 300 20.92 46.46 -25.20
N GLU A 301 22.16 46.64 -25.64
CA GLU A 301 22.77 46.04 -26.84
C GLU A 301 22.88 44.51 -26.79
N PRO A 302 22.96 43.83 -27.96
CA PRO A 302 23.04 42.38 -28.03
C PRO A 302 24.48 41.87 -27.81
N ARG A 303 24.63 40.92 -26.88
CA ARG A 303 25.82 40.06 -26.78
C ARG A 303 25.58 38.76 -27.58
N THR A 304 26.53 38.45 -28.45
CA THR A 304 26.65 37.18 -29.20
C THR A 304 26.93 36.01 -28.26
N PRO A 305 26.36 34.81 -28.49
CA PRO A 305 26.74 33.60 -27.75
C PRO A 305 27.94 32.91 -28.41
N ASP A 306 28.94 32.64 -27.59
CA ASP A 306 30.12 31.84 -27.89
C ASP A 306 29.76 30.35 -27.82
N GLY A 307 30.31 29.59 -28.77
CA GLY A 307 30.03 28.17 -28.95
C GLY A 307 30.85 27.29 -28.03
N SER A 308 30.22 26.28 -27.44
CA SER A 308 30.92 25.12 -26.88
C SER A 308 29.97 23.93 -26.92
N GLU A 309 30.08 23.14 -27.98
CA GLU A 309 29.52 21.79 -28.07
C GLU A 309 30.33 20.85 -27.16
N VAL A 310 29.66 20.22 -26.20
CA VAL A 310 30.19 19.09 -25.44
C VAL A 310 29.19 17.95 -25.54
N GLY A 311 29.73 16.76 -25.81
CA GLY A 311 29.04 15.59 -26.33
C GLY A 311 27.98 14.96 -25.44
N GLY A 312 27.08 14.23 -26.09
CA GLY A 312 26.12 13.34 -25.48
C GLY A 312 25.71 12.24 -26.47
N THR A 313 26.31 11.07 -26.32
CA THR A 313 25.97 9.84 -27.06
C THR A 313 24.54 9.40 -26.71
N PRO A 314 23.69 8.99 -27.67
CA PRO A 314 22.37 8.46 -27.33
C PRO A 314 22.46 7.01 -26.85
N ILE A 315 22.00 6.78 -25.62
CA ILE A 315 21.70 5.45 -25.08
C ILE A 315 20.33 5.05 -25.63
N GLY A 316 20.29 3.96 -26.41
CA GLY A 316 19.06 3.41 -26.97
C GLY A 316 18.17 2.76 -25.90
N PRO A 317 16.85 2.66 -26.15
CA PRO A 317 15.93 2.01 -25.23
C PRO A 317 16.08 0.47 -25.27
N PRO A 318 15.86 -0.23 -24.14
CA PRO A 318 15.78 -1.68 -24.12
C PRO A 318 14.49 -2.14 -24.83
N SER A 319 14.65 -3.01 -25.82
CA SER A 319 13.58 -3.66 -26.55
C SER A 319 13.21 -4.97 -25.86
N ASP A 320 12.07 -4.99 -25.15
CA ASP A 320 11.41 -6.23 -24.71
C ASP A 320 9.93 -6.20 -25.10
N TYR A 321 9.55 -7.05 -26.07
CA TYR A 321 8.19 -7.56 -26.24
C TYR A 321 8.29 -9.00 -26.75
N ILE A 322 8.24 -9.96 -25.83
CA ILE A 322 7.94 -11.37 -26.14
C ILE A 322 6.41 -11.53 -26.08
N ALA A 323 5.81 -11.77 -27.24
CA ALA A 323 4.42 -12.18 -27.36
C ALA A 323 4.30 -13.66 -26.93
N MET A 324 3.42 -13.96 -25.97
CA MET A 324 2.95 -15.32 -25.74
C MET A 324 1.82 -15.63 -26.70
N SER A 325 2.08 -16.57 -27.60
CA SER A 325 1.09 -17.20 -28.47
C SER A 325 0.14 -18.05 -27.64
N THR A 326 -1.16 -17.74 -27.73
CA THR A 326 -2.23 -18.68 -27.39
C THR A 326 -2.38 -19.67 -28.54
N THR A 327 -2.19 -20.95 -28.28
CA THR A 327 -2.67 -22.03 -29.17
C THR A 327 -3.84 -22.75 -28.52
N SER A 328 -4.84 -22.94 -29.38
CA SER A 328 -6.06 -23.73 -29.25
C SER A 328 -5.86 -25.16 -28.80
#